data_AF-A0A7C5RPE9-F1
#
_entry.id   AF-A0A7C5RPE9-F1
#
_cell.length_a   1.000
_cell.length_b   1.000
_cell.length_c   1.000
_cell.angle_alpha   90.00
_cell.angle_beta   90.00
_cell.angle_gamma   90.00
#
_symmetry.space_group_name_H-M   'P 1'
#
loop_
_entity.id
_entity.type
_entity.pdbx_description
1 polymer ?
#
loop_
_entity_poly.entity_id
_entity_poly.type
_entity_poly.pdbx_seq_one_letter_code
_entity_poly.pdbx_strand_id
1 'polypeptide(L)'
;ERLVDEQSVLEMDGSLALYTFDNYDYEKREVRITPHTPCPVLAGVRAITPEHAEKGLGMVRFYEPIEFHVVFKTNQAGDLHYIPARISDMKPNTSYIVTGVVSSPPTIIPGGHVFVKISDGTGEVTLAAYEPTGSFRRVVQNLVVGDEVLAYGAVKLKPSGPTLNLEKLAVTRLARVTVKAAPPCDICGRRMKSMGQGKGYRCEKCGIKRPDKEPLVVDLERKVSVGVYEVCVSARRHLAMPLKLKSSLRHYQHGQC
;
A
#
# COMPACT_ATOMS: atom_id res chain seq x y z
N GLU A 1 -25.59 -13.72 10.77
CA GLU A 1 -24.13 -13.76 10.58
C GLU A 1 -23.77 -15.14 10.04
N ARG A 2 -22.77 -15.25 9.15
CA ARG A 2 -22.39 -16.55 8.56
C ARG A 2 -21.55 -17.35 9.56
N LEU A 3 -21.84 -18.64 9.71
CA LEU A 3 -21.17 -19.52 10.67
C LEU A 3 -20.00 -20.27 10.00
N VAL A 4 -18.88 -19.56 9.85
CA VAL A 4 -17.63 -20.08 9.26
C VAL A 4 -16.54 -20.16 10.32
N ASP A 5 -15.83 -21.27 10.39
CA ASP A 5 -14.72 -21.45 11.31
C ASP A 5 -13.46 -20.72 10.82
N GLU A 6 -13.11 -19.62 11.48
CA GLU A 6 -11.94 -18.80 11.15
C GLU A 6 -10.64 -19.61 11.09
N GLN A 7 -10.45 -20.57 12.01
CA GLN A 7 -9.24 -21.38 12.07
C GLN A 7 -9.07 -22.24 10.81
N SER A 8 -10.16 -22.80 10.27
CA SER A 8 -10.13 -23.53 9.00
C SER A 8 -9.77 -22.63 7.80
N VAL A 9 -10.18 -21.36 7.83
CA VAL A 9 -9.83 -20.39 6.77
C VAL A 9 -8.34 -20.06 6.82
N LEU A 10 -7.77 -19.88 8.03
CA LEU A 10 -6.33 -19.68 8.22
C LEU A 10 -5.50 -20.88 7.76
N GLU A 11 -5.93 -22.09 8.11
CA GLU A 11 -5.32 -23.35 7.66
C GLU A 11 -5.33 -23.47 6.12
N MET A 12 -6.46 -23.12 5.50
CA MET A 12 -6.63 -23.10 4.05
C MET A 12 -5.75 -22.05 3.37
N ASP A 13 -5.75 -20.80 3.84
CA ASP A 13 -4.96 -19.72 3.22
C ASP A 13 -3.46 -20.00 3.32
N GLY A 14 -2.99 -20.57 4.44
CA GLY A 14 -1.60 -20.98 4.60
C GLY A 14 -1.22 -22.16 3.69
N SER A 15 -2.05 -23.21 3.65
CA SER A 15 -1.75 -24.43 2.88
C SER A 15 -1.82 -24.22 1.37
N LEU A 16 -2.63 -23.28 0.93
CA LEU A 16 -2.84 -22.95 -0.49
C LEU A 16 -2.32 -21.55 -0.85
N ALA A 17 -1.38 -21.00 -0.09
CA ALA A 17 -0.93 -19.60 -0.20
C ALA A 17 -0.48 -19.17 -1.61
N LEU A 18 0.00 -20.11 -2.43
CA LEU A 18 0.42 -19.90 -3.82
C LEU A 18 -0.72 -19.94 -4.84
N TYR A 19 -1.85 -20.55 -4.46
CA TYR A 19 -2.94 -20.89 -5.37
C TYR A 19 -4.25 -20.18 -5.03
N THR A 20 -4.48 -19.85 -3.77
CA THR A 20 -5.64 -19.08 -3.31
C THR A 20 -5.22 -17.68 -2.88
N PHE A 21 -6.14 -16.72 -2.86
CA PHE A 21 -5.84 -15.34 -2.48
C PHE A 21 -7.05 -14.62 -1.90
N ASP A 22 -6.77 -13.53 -1.18
CA ASP A 22 -7.77 -12.66 -0.54
C ASP A 22 -8.73 -13.35 0.43
N ASN A 23 -8.33 -14.48 1.03
CA ASN A 23 -9.24 -15.25 1.88
C ASN A 23 -9.29 -14.71 3.32
N TYR A 24 -8.18 -14.17 3.81
CA TYR A 24 -8.04 -13.64 5.16
C TYR A 24 -7.24 -12.34 5.14
N ASP A 25 -7.67 -11.36 5.93
CA ASP A 25 -6.92 -10.14 6.19
C ASP A 25 -6.12 -10.28 7.48
N TYR A 26 -4.83 -10.58 7.38
CA TYR A 26 -3.93 -10.70 8.54
C TYR A 26 -3.68 -9.37 9.26
N GLU A 27 -3.84 -8.24 8.57
CA GLU A 27 -3.67 -6.92 9.18
C GLU A 27 -4.85 -6.60 10.10
N LYS A 28 -6.07 -6.93 9.65
CA LYS A 28 -7.31 -6.67 10.39
C LYS A 28 -7.84 -7.85 11.21
N ARG A 29 -7.26 -9.04 11.03
CA ARG A 29 -7.73 -10.30 11.60
C ARG A 29 -9.18 -10.58 11.24
N GLU A 30 -9.46 -10.60 9.93
CA GLU A 30 -10.82 -10.72 9.40
C GLU A 30 -10.90 -11.80 8.31
N VAL A 31 -11.93 -12.64 8.37
CA VAL A 31 -12.29 -13.57 7.28
C VAL A 31 -12.86 -12.77 6.11
N ARG A 32 -12.31 -12.99 4.91
CA ARG A 32 -12.65 -12.24 3.69
C ARG A 32 -13.29 -13.07 2.57
N ILE A 33 -13.54 -14.36 2.84
CA ILE A 33 -14.33 -15.23 1.96
C ILE A 33 -15.85 -15.08 2.17
N THR A 34 -16.31 -14.50 3.29
CA THR A 34 -17.73 -14.36 3.63
C THR A 34 -18.26 -12.97 3.29
N PRO A 35 -19.46 -12.84 2.69
CA PRO A 35 -20.09 -11.55 2.48
C PRO A 35 -20.76 -11.01 3.76
N HIS A 36 -20.80 -9.68 3.89
CA HIS A 36 -21.47 -8.95 4.98
C HIS A 36 -22.87 -8.45 4.60
N THR A 37 -23.55 -9.16 3.70
CA THR A 37 -24.85 -8.76 3.14
C THR A 37 -25.88 -9.90 3.26
N PRO A 38 -27.19 -9.58 3.33
CA PRO A 38 -28.25 -10.59 3.33
C PRO A 38 -28.44 -11.18 1.92
N CYS A 39 -27.43 -11.91 1.45
CA CYS A 39 -27.39 -12.55 0.15
C CYS A 39 -27.23 -14.07 0.32
N PRO A 40 -27.56 -14.90 -0.68
CA PRO A 40 -27.53 -16.35 -0.55
C PRO A 40 -26.10 -16.93 -0.43
N VAL A 41 -25.07 -16.18 -0.82
CA VAL A 41 -23.67 -16.64 -0.80
C VAL A 41 -23.19 -16.85 0.64
N LEU A 42 -22.80 -18.09 0.97
CA LEU A 42 -22.20 -18.45 2.24
C LEU A 42 -20.74 -18.00 2.33
N ALA A 43 -19.93 -18.44 1.35
CA ALA A 43 -18.55 -18.04 1.20
C ALA A 43 -18.10 -18.15 -0.27
N GLY A 44 -16.99 -17.49 -0.61
CA GLY A 44 -16.32 -17.61 -1.89
C GLY A 44 -14.81 -17.64 -1.72
N VAL A 45 -14.19 -18.78 -2.05
CA VAL A 45 -12.73 -18.92 -2.10
C VAL A 45 -12.25 -18.50 -3.49
N ARG A 46 -11.24 -17.62 -3.55
CA ARG A 46 -10.63 -17.21 -4.83
C ARG A 46 -9.35 -18.01 -5.06
N ALA A 47 -9.20 -18.55 -6.27
CA ALA A 47 -8.05 -19.36 -6.65
C ALA A 47 -7.63 -19.14 -8.11
N ILE A 48 -6.41 -19.57 -8.43
CA ILE A 48 -5.85 -19.48 -9.79
C ILE A 48 -6.31 -20.61 -10.72
N THR A 49 -6.73 -21.76 -10.18
CA THR A 49 -7.29 -22.89 -10.94
C THR A 49 -8.58 -23.41 -10.29
N PRO A 50 -9.49 -24.05 -11.05
CA PRO A 50 -10.72 -24.63 -10.48
C PRO A 50 -10.43 -25.68 -9.41
N GLU A 51 -9.41 -26.52 -9.59
CA GLU A 51 -9.05 -27.57 -8.62
C GLU A 51 -8.65 -26.98 -7.27
N HIS A 52 -7.93 -25.86 -7.27
CA HIS A 52 -7.56 -25.16 -6.04
C HIS A 52 -8.72 -24.41 -5.41
N ALA A 53 -9.70 -23.96 -6.20
CA ALA A 53 -10.93 -23.38 -5.67
C ALA A 53 -11.76 -24.44 -4.92
N GLU A 54 -11.95 -25.61 -5.52
CA GLU A 54 -12.67 -26.73 -4.90
C GLU A 54 -11.95 -27.24 -3.67
N LYS A 55 -10.63 -27.48 -3.78
CA LYS A 55 -9.81 -27.90 -2.64
C LYS A 55 -9.86 -26.87 -1.51
N GLY A 56 -9.73 -25.59 -1.82
CA GLY A 56 -9.80 -24.52 -0.82
C GLY A 56 -11.16 -24.48 -0.13
N LEU A 57 -12.25 -24.58 -0.87
CA LEU A 57 -13.59 -24.62 -0.28
C LEU A 57 -13.77 -25.85 0.62
N GLY A 58 -13.28 -27.03 0.21
CA GLY A 58 -13.35 -28.26 0.99
C GLY A 58 -12.52 -28.27 2.28
N MET A 59 -11.55 -27.36 2.42
CA MET A 59 -10.79 -27.18 3.66
C MET A 59 -11.50 -26.30 4.68
N VAL A 60 -12.45 -25.46 4.24
CA VAL A 60 -13.18 -24.55 5.13
C VAL A 60 -14.29 -25.31 5.86
N ARG A 61 -14.34 -25.15 7.19
CA ARG A 61 -15.38 -25.73 8.04
C ARG A 61 -16.54 -24.74 8.20
N PHE A 62 -17.75 -25.22 7.92
CA PHE A 62 -19.00 -24.47 8.02
C PHE A 62 -19.87 -25.09 9.11
N TYR A 63 -20.47 -24.25 9.97
CA TYR A 63 -21.45 -24.68 10.98
C TYR A 63 -22.89 -24.40 10.53
N GLU A 64 -23.10 -24.11 9.25
CA GLU A 64 -24.40 -24.04 8.57
C GLU A 64 -24.35 -24.89 7.30
N PRO A 65 -25.48 -25.47 6.85
CA PRO A 65 -25.50 -26.36 5.69
C PRO A 65 -25.16 -25.63 4.39
N ILE A 66 -24.35 -26.28 3.56
CA ILE A 66 -24.08 -25.85 2.18
C ILE A 66 -25.12 -26.51 1.28
N GLU A 67 -25.96 -25.71 0.61
CA GLU A 67 -26.97 -26.23 -0.33
C GLU A 67 -26.33 -26.71 -1.63
N PHE A 68 -25.43 -25.90 -2.20
CA PHE A 68 -24.64 -26.24 -3.38
C PHE A 68 -23.39 -25.36 -3.45
N HIS A 69 -22.45 -25.71 -4.33
CA HIS A 69 -21.33 -24.85 -4.71
C HIS A 69 -21.13 -24.87 -6.24
N VAL A 70 -20.57 -23.79 -6.78
CA VAL A 70 -20.26 -23.66 -8.21
C VAL A 70 -18.93 -22.93 -8.34
N VAL A 71 -18.10 -23.39 -9.27
CA VAL A 71 -16.84 -22.71 -9.63
C VAL A 71 -17.08 -21.78 -10.82
N PHE A 72 -16.74 -20.50 -10.66
CA PHE A 72 -16.83 -19.51 -11.72
C PHE A 72 -15.45 -19.11 -12.22
N LYS A 73 -15.27 -19.07 -13.54
CA LYS A 73 -14.17 -18.32 -14.15
C LYS A 73 -14.52 -16.84 -14.13
N THR A 74 -13.68 -16.01 -13.53
CA THR A 74 -13.95 -14.58 -13.33
C THR A 74 -12.83 -13.70 -13.88
N ASN A 75 -13.08 -12.40 -13.95
CA ASN A 75 -12.07 -11.37 -14.21
C ASN A 75 -11.46 -10.79 -12.91
N GLN A 76 -11.74 -11.41 -11.76
CA GLN A 76 -11.21 -10.95 -10.49
C GLN A 76 -9.69 -11.07 -10.46
N ALA A 77 -9.04 -10.15 -9.73
CA ALA A 77 -7.59 -10.08 -9.63
C ALA A 77 -6.86 -10.02 -10.98
N GLY A 78 -7.48 -9.43 -12.00
CA GLY A 78 -6.93 -9.36 -13.37
C GLY A 78 -6.24 -8.04 -13.74
N ASP A 79 -6.34 -6.98 -12.93
CA ASP A 79 -5.88 -5.61 -13.27
C ASP A 79 -6.46 -5.04 -14.58
N LEU A 80 -7.54 -5.64 -15.10
CA LEU A 80 -8.10 -5.34 -16.42
C LEU A 80 -8.79 -3.97 -16.52
N HIS A 81 -9.06 -3.31 -15.39
CA HIS A 81 -9.80 -2.05 -15.34
C HIS A 81 -8.92 -0.80 -15.42
N TYR A 82 -7.60 -0.95 -15.37
CA TYR A 82 -6.70 0.20 -15.41
C TYR A 82 -6.34 0.60 -16.84
N ILE A 83 -6.45 1.89 -17.12
CA ILE A 83 -6.03 2.49 -18.39
C ILE A 83 -4.79 3.37 -18.15
N PRO A 84 -3.66 3.17 -18.85
CA PRO A 84 -2.56 4.13 -18.80
C PRO A 84 -3.00 5.48 -19.37
N ALA A 85 -2.73 6.57 -18.65
CA ALA A 85 -3.06 7.91 -19.12
C ALA A 85 -2.12 8.98 -18.55
N ARG A 86 -2.11 10.15 -19.20
CA ARG A 86 -1.61 11.39 -18.60
C ARG A 86 -2.67 11.96 -17.67
N ILE A 87 -2.25 12.74 -16.69
CA ILE A 87 -3.16 13.32 -15.69
C ILE A 87 -4.20 14.22 -16.35
N SER A 88 -3.81 15.00 -17.37
CA SER A 88 -4.73 15.87 -18.11
C SER A 88 -5.86 15.14 -18.82
N ASP A 89 -5.65 13.87 -19.17
CA ASP A 89 -6.56 13.09 -20.02
C ASP A 89 -7.54 12.24 -19.18
N MET A 90 -7.37 12.23 -17.85
CA MET A 90 -8.21 11.44 -16.95
C MET A 90 -9.64 11.96 -16.88
N LYS A 91 -10.57 11.01 -16.85
CA LYS A 91 -12.01 11.27 -16.67
C LYS A 91 -12.55 10.61 -15.39
N PRO A 92 -13.51 11.23 -14.70
CA PRO A 92 -14.18 10.62 -13.55
C PRO A 92 -14.78 9.23 -13.90
N ASN A 93 -14.99 8.41 -12.87
CA ASN A 93 -15.58 7.07 -12.96
C ASN A 93 -14.79 6.08 -13.83
N THR A 94 -13.53 6.37 -14.09
CA THR A 94 -12.60 5.49 -14.82
C THR A 94 -11.39 5.20 -13.93
N SER A 95 -10.79 4.02 -14.09
CA SER A 95 -9.59 3.64 -13.34
C SER A 95 -8.35 3.74 -14.22
N TYR A 96 -7.30 4.33 -13.69
CA TYR A 96 -6.09 4.63 -14.45
C TYR A 96 -4.83 4.11 -13.76
N ILE A 97 -3.79 3.97 -14.58
CA ILE A 97 -2.39 3.93 -14.19
C ILE A 97 -1.78 5.26 -14.63
N VAL A 98 -1.28 6.05 -13.69
CA VAL A 98 -0.67 7.35 -13.98
C VAL A 98 0.70 7.46 -13.32
N THR A 99 1.67 7.95 -14.07
CA THR A 99 3.00 8.30 -13.53
C THR A 99 2.96 9.75 -13.08
N GLY A 100 3.63 10.09 -11.99
CA GLY A 100 3.78 11.48 -11.58
C GLY A 100 4.82 11.67 -10.48
N VAL A 101 5.19 12.93 -10.28
CA VAL A 101 6.06 13.38 -9.21
C VAL A 101 5.21 14.00 -8.12
N VAL A 102 5.48 13.65 -6.87
CA VAL A 102 4.80 14.25 -5.71
C VAL A 102 5.02 15.76 -5.72
N SER A 103 3.92 16.52 -5.83
CA SER A 103 3.92 17.98 -5.96
C SER A 103 3.58 18.69 -4.65
N SER A 104 2.96 18.00 -3.69
CA SER A 104 2.67 18.51 -2.35
C SER A 104 2.97 17.47 -1.27
N PRO A 105 3.33 17.88 -0.04
CA PRO A 105 3.46 16.92 1.06
C PRO A 105 2.12 16.22 1.37
N PRO A 106 2.14 15.01 1.94
CA PRO A 106 0.93 14.32 2.37
C PRO A 106 0.20 15.07 3.50
N THR A 107 -1.13 15.11 3.41
CA THR A 107 -2.03 15.66 4.42
C THR A 107 -2.88 14.55 5.02
N ILE A 108 -2.91 14.49 6.35
CA ILE A 108 -3.74 13.54 7.11
C ILE A 108 -4.94 14.30 7.66
N ILE A 109 -6.15 13.80 7.43
CA ILE A 109 -7.39 14.40 7.94
C ILE A 109 -8.03 13.55 9.05
N PRO A 110 -8.97 14.10 9.84
CA PRO A 110 -9.74 13.32 10.81
C PRO A 110 -10.36 12.06 10.17
N GLY A 111 -10.35 10.95 10.90
CA GLY A 111 -10.66 9.62 10.36
C GLY A 111 -9.46 8.90 9.75
N GLY A 112 -8.29 9.56 9.63
CA GLY A 112 -7.05 8.90 9.22
C GLY A 112 -6.93 8.67 7.72
N HIS A 113 -7.67 9.40 6.90
CA HIS A 113 -7.47 9.42 5.44
C HIS A 113 -6.23 10.26 5.09
N VAL A 114 -5.51 9.84 4.06
CA VAL A 114 -4.25 10.45 3.63
C VAL A 114 -4.41 10.92 2.19
N PHE A 115 -4.07 12.18 1.94
CA PHE A 115 -4.11 12.79 0.62
C PHE A 115 -2.73 13.32 0.27
N VAL A 116 -2.30 13.11 -0.96
CA VAL A 116 -1.04 13.67 -1.48
C VAL A 116 -1.27 14.03 -2.95
N LYS A 117 -0.61 15.06 -3.46
CA LYS A 117 -0.76 15.43 -4.86
C LYS A 117 0.43 14.98 -5.69
N ILE A 118 0.16 14.60 -6.93
CA ILE A 118 1.18 14.32 -7.94
C ILE A 118 0.92 15.13 -9.20
N SER A 119 1.98 15.44 -9.93
CA SER A 119 1.93 16.06 -11.25
C SER A 119 2.83 15.33 -12.23
N ASP A 120 2.42 15.27 -13.49
CA ASP A 120 3.18 14.73 -14.61
C ASP A 120 3.60 15.82 -15.61
N GLY A 121 3.47 17.10 -15.22
CA GLY A 121 3.68 18.27 -16.07
C GLY A 121 2.50 18.63 -16.97
N THR A 122 1.54 17.73 -17.20
CA THR A 122 0.31 18.01 -17.97
C THR A 122 -0.86 18.42 -17.09
N GLY A 123 -0.86 17.96 -15.84
CA GLY A 123 -1.85 18.32 -14.84
C GLY A 123 -1.42 17.94 -13.43
N GLU A 124 -2.33 18.10 -12.48
CA GLU A 124 -2.16 17.69 -11.09
C GLU A 124 -3.39 16.87 -10.65
N VAL A 125 -3.16 15.80 -9.91
CA VAL A 125 -4.24 14.97 -9.32
C VAL A 125 -3.96 14.71 -7.85
N THR A 126 -5.03 14.66 -7.06
CA THR A 126 -4.93 14.23 -5.66
C THR A 126 -4.99 12.71 -5.59
N LEU A 127 -3.99 12.07 -5.00
CA LEU A 127 -4.04 10.67 -4.60
C LEU A 127 -4.69 10.56 -3.21
N ALA A 128 -5.61 9.60 -3.05
CA ALA A 128 -6.28 9.36 -1.77
C ALA A 128 -6.08 7.91 -1.30
N ALA A 129 -5.53 7.74 -0.11
CA ALA A 129 -5.54 6.50 0.65
C ALA A 129 -6.47 6.65 1.86
N TYR A 130 -7.68 6.08 1.75
CA TYR A 130 -8.68 6.18 2.80
C TYR A 130 -8.36 5.26 3.99
N GLU A 131 -8.91 5.58 5.17
CA GLU A 131 -8.86 4.77 6.39
C GLU A 131 -8.92 3.26 6.13
N PRO A 132 -9.89 2.74 5.35
CA PRO A 132 -10.05 1.29 5.22
C PRO A 132 -8.86 0.60 4.57
N THR A 133 -8.00 1.32 3.85
CA THR A 133 -6.81 0.77 3.17
C THR A 133 -5.70 0.28 4.11
N GLY A 134 -5.85 0.49 5.43
CA GLY A 134 -4.95 -0.09 6.42
C GLY A 134 -3.55 0.53 6.39
N SER A 135 -2.54 -0.33 6.49
CA SER A 135 -1.12 0.02 6.55
C SER A 135 -0.60 0.66 5.28
N PHE A 136 -1.29 0.48 4.15
CA PHE A 136 -1.01 1.16 2.88
C PHE A 136 -0.94 2.68 3.02
N ARG A 137 -1.75 3.26 3.93
CA ARG A 137 -1.69 4.68 4.26
C ARG A 137 -0.31 5.13 4.71
N ARG A 138 0.44 4.30 5.42
CA ARG A 138 1.80 4.64 5.90
C ARG A 138 2.76 4.88 4.75
N VAL A 139 2.61 4.15 3.65
CA VAL A 139 3.42 4.39 2.43
C VAL A 139 3.16 5.79 1.92
N VAL A 140 1.87 6.13 1.72
CA VAL A 140 1.44 7.45 1.21
C VAL A 140 1.83 8.58 2.15
N GLN A 141 1.76 8.37 3.46
CA GLN A 141 2.17 9.35 4.49
C GLN A 141 3.67 9.67 4.48
N ASN A 142 4.51 8.73 4.04
CA ASN A 142 5.97 8.89 4.06
C ASN A 142 6.54 9.38 2.72
N LEU A 143 5.67 9.65 1.73
CA LEU A 143 6.06 10.34 0.51
C LEU A 143 6.43 11.79 0.79
N VAL A 144 7.32 12.35 -0.03
CA VAL A 144 7.71 13.76 0.00
C VAL A 144 7.74 14.32 -1.42
N VAL A 145 7.72 15.65 -1.51
CA VAL A 145 7.84 16.37 -2.78
C VAL A 145 9.10 15.92 -3.52
N GLY A 146 8.93 15.57 -4.80
CA GLY A 146 9.99 15.07 -5.67
C GLY A 146 10.10 13.54 -5.77
N ASP A 147 9.40 12.78 -4.92
CA ASP A 147 9.30 11.32 -5.13
C ASP A 147 8.54 11.04 -6.43
N GLU A 148 9.01 10.05 -7.20
CA GLU A 148 8.30 9.58 -8.40
C GLU A 148 7.50 8.34 -8.08
N VAL A 149 6.27 8.32 -8.57
CA VAL A 149 5.33 7.24 -8.33
C VAL A 149 4.56 6.84 -9.58
N LEU A 150 4.12 5.60 -9.60
CA LEU A 150 3.13 5.05 -10.51
C LEU A 150 1.88 4.70 -9.69
N ALA A 151 0.81 5.46 -9.85
CA ALA A 151 -0.40 5.35 -9.06
C ALA A 151 -1.51 4.60 -9.82
N TYR A 152 -2.20 3.70 -9.12
CA TYR A 152 -3.27 2.86 -9.65
C TYR A 152 -4.56 3.16 -8.88
N GLY A 153 -5.64 3.49 -9.57
CA GLY A 153 -6.89 3.75 -8.86
C GLY A 153 -8.02 4.27 -9.71
N ALA A 154 -9.18 4.47 -9.09
CA ALA A 154 -10.36 5.04 -9.73
C ALA A 154 -10.46 6.54 -9.48
N VAL A 155 -10.69 7.32 -10.54
CA VAL A 155 -10.87 8.77 -10.43
C VAL A 155 -12.29 9.07 -9.98
N LYS A 156 -12.41 9.87 -8.92
CA LYS A 156 -13.65 10.49 -8.48
C LYS A 156 -13.49 12.01 -8.49
N LEU A 157 -14.53 12.71 -8.94
CA LEU A 157 -14.58 14.15 -8.80
C LEU A 157 -14.96 14.51 -7.35
N LYS A 158 -14.18 15.40 -6.74
CA LYS A 158 -14.43 15.96 -5.42
C LYS A 158 -14.50 17.50 -5.53
N PRO A 159 -15.03 18.21 -4.53
CA PRO A 159 -15.00 19.67 -4.51
C PRO A 159 -13.59 20.26 -4.67
N SER A 160 -12.57 19.52 -4.24
CA SER A 160 -11.15 19.86 -4.35
C SER A 160 -10.51 19.50 -5.71
N GLY A 161 -11.29 19.00 -6.68
CA GLY A 161 -10.81 18.55 -7.98
C GLY A 161 -10.75 17.02 -8.15
N PRO A 162 -10.11 16.52 -9.23
CA PRO A 162 -9.99 15.10 -9.49
C PRO A 162 -9.16 14.41 -8.39
N THR A 163 -9.70 13.31 -7.86
CA THR A 163 -9.07 12.50 -6.83
C THR A 163 -8.97 11.05 -7.29
N LEU A 164 -7.76 10.50 -7.34
CA LEU A 164 -7.48 9.11 -7.62
C LEU A 164 -7.54 8.31 -6.32
N ASN A 165 -8.55 7.46 -6.20
CA ASN A 165 -8.71 6.55 -5.07
C ASN A 165 -7.75 5.38 -5.24
N LEU A 166 -6.67 5.36 -4.45
CA LEU A 166 -5.58 4.40 -4.61
C LEU A 166 -6.02 2.97 -4.30
N GLU A 167 -5.63 2.07 -5.19
CA GLU A 167 -5.70 0.61 -5.02
C GLU A 167 -4.30 -0.01 -4.91
N LYS A 168 -3.33 0.58 -5.63
CA LYS A 168 -1.90 0.25 -5.60
C LYS A 168 -1.07 1.51 -5.84
N LEU A 169 0.18 1.47 -5.39
CA LEU A 169 1.16 2.52 -5.62
C LEU A 169 2.53 1.88 -5.81
N ALA A 170 3.21 2.19 -6.91
CA ALA A 170 4.63 1.91 -7.02
C ALA A 170 5.42 3.19 -6.76
N VAL A 171 6.37 3.15 -5.84
CA VAL A 171 7.38 4.20 -5.68
C VAL A 171 8.54 3.83 -6.59
N THR A 172 8.79 4.63 -7.63
CA THR A 172 9.81 4.37 -8.64
C THR A 172 11.12 5.08 -8.34
N ARG A 173 11.06 6.25 -7.70
CA ARG A 173 12.25 7.01 -7.27
C ARG A 173 11.96 7.79 -5.99
N LEU A 174 12.93 7.83 -5.08
CA LEU A 174 12.86 8.64 -3.87
C LEU A 174 13.65 9.93 -4.05
N ALA A 175 13.04 11.05 -3.68
CA ALA A 175 13.73 12.31 -3.52
C ALA A 175 14.71 12.26 -2.34
N ARG A 176 15.87 12.89 -2.55
CA ARG A 176 16.87 13.11 -1.52
C ARG A 176 16.36 14.15 -0.53
N VAL A 177 16.28 13.78 0.75
CA VAL A 177 15.92 14.70 1.84
C VAL A 177 17.11 14.82 2.76
N THR A 178 17.52 16.03 3.09
CA THR A 178 18.64 16.29 4.00
C THR A 178 18.16 16.94 5.29
N VAL A 179 18.75 16.56 6.41
CA VAL A 179 18.48 17.17 7.73
C VAL A 179 19.76 17.66 8.39
N LYS A 180 19.61 18.66 9.25
CA LYS A 180 20.71 19.16 10.09
C LYS A 180 20.85 18.26 11.32
N ALA A 181 21.99 17.59 11.45
CA ALA A 181 22.35 16.77 12.60
C ALA A 181 23.46 17.45 13.41
N ALA A 182 23.43 17.28 14.74
CA ALA A 182 24.49 17.83 15.57
C ALA A 182 25.84 17.18 15.24
N PRO A 183 26.94 17.92 15.11
CA PRO A 183 28.23 17.35 14.74
C PRO A 183 28.79 16.41 15.83
N PRO A 184 29.65 15.44 15.50
CA PRO A 184 30.37 14.64 16.48
C PRO A 184 31.42 15.47 17.20
N CYS A 185 31.77 15.08 18.42
CA CYS A 185 32.88 15.64 19.18
C CYS A 185 34.21 15.16 18.58
N ASP A 186 35.16 16.09 18.36
CA ASP A 186 36.47 15.78 17.76
C ASP A 186 37.37 14.91 18.66
N ILE A 187 37.01 14.79 19.95
CA ILE A 187 37.78 14.03 20.95
C ILE A 187 37.19 12.65 21.19
N CYS A 188 35.87 12.55 21.37
CA CYS A 188 35.22 11.29 21.78
C CYS A 188 34.19 10.73 20.78
N GLY A 189 33.99 11.39 19.64
CA GLY A 189 33.08 10.96 18.58
C GLY A 189 31.58 11.10 18.88
N ARG A 190 31.17 11.32 20.15
CA ARG A 190 29.75 11.47 20.51
C ARG A 190 29.14 12.73 19.90
N ARG A 191 27.86 12.65 19.50
CA ARG A 191 27.07 13.81 19.03
C ARG A 191 27.08 14.90 20.10
N MET A 192 27.41 16.13 19.70
CA MET A 192 27.42 17.28 20.58
C MET A 192 26.00 17.84 20.76
N LYS A 193 25.78 18.67 21.77
CA LYS A 193 24.51 19.35 22.05
C LYS A 193 24.57 20.80 21.59
N SER A 194 23.53 21.27 20.92
CA SER A 194 23.44 22.67 20.50
C SER A 194 23.44 23.60 21.72
N MET A 195 24.19 24.70 21.64
CA MET A 195 24.21 25.74 22.66
C MET A 195 23.21 26.88 22.38
N GLY A 196 22.37 26.74 21.34
CA GLY A 196 21.46 27.76 20.87
C GLY A 196 21.84 28.28 19.48
N GLN A 197 20.95 29.07 18.87
CA GLN A 197 21.16 29.64 17.53
C GLN A 197 22.44 30.47 17.49
N GLY A 198 23.35 30.14 16.57
CA GLY A 198 24.63 30.84 16.37
C GLY A 198 25.66 30.67 17.50
N LYS A 199 25.43 29.80 18.49
CA LYS A 199 26.33 29.59 19.65
C LYS A 199 27.16 28.30 19.56
N GLY A 200 27.08 27.59 18.44
CA GLY A 200 27.77 26.33 18.20
C GLY A 200 27.31 25.18 19.10
N TYR A 201 28.24 24.29 19.45
CA TYR A 201 27.93 23.02 20.12
C TYR A 201 28.84 22.74 21.32
N ARG A 202 28.32 22.02 22.31
CA ARG A 202 29.07 21.51 23.48
C ARG A 202 29.00 20.00 23.55
N CYS A 203 30.13 19.35 23.81
CA CYS A 203 30.15 17.93 24.15
C CYS A 203 29.82 17.75 25.64
N GLU A 204 28.77 17.00 25.96
CA GLU A 204 28.41 16.73 27.36
C GLU A 204 29.42 15.81 28.06
N LYS A 205 30.10 14.90 27.33
CA LYS A 205 31.11 13.99 27.90
C LYS A 205 32.46 14.68 28.15
N CYS A 206 32.98 15.42 27.17
CA CYS A 206 34.30 16.05 27.25
C CYS A 206 34.26 17.46 27.83
N GLY A 207 33.06 18.05 28.01
CA GLY A 207 32.89 19.44 28.43
C GLY A 207 33.22 20.50 27.38
N ILE A 208 33.93 20.12 26.31
CA ILE A 208 34.46 21.03 25.29
C ILE A 208 33.36 21.74 24.51
N LYS A 209 33.56 23.04 24.30
CA LYS A 209 32.69 23.92 23.51
C LYS A 209 33.33 24.21 22.16
N ARG A 210 32.51 24.28 21.13
CA ARG A 210 32.90 24.62 19.75
C ARG A 210 31.90 25.65 19.23
N PRO A 211 32.14 26.95 19.47
CA PRO A 211 31.22 28.01 19.06
C PRO A 211 31.07 28.10 17.53
N ASP A 212 32.12 27.75 16.78
CA ASP A 212 32.15 27.86 15.31
C ASP A 212 31.73 26.58 14.58
N LYS A 213 31.26 25.56 15.32
CA LYS A 213 30.90 24.28 14.69
C LYS A 213 29.50 24.35 14.14
N GLU A 214 29.37 24.07 12.85
CA GLU A 214 28.11 24.02 12.15
C GLU A 214 27.46 22.62 12.24
N PRO A 215 26.12 22.52 12.10
CA PRO A 215 25.45 21.24 11.95
C PRO A 215 25.95 20.51 10.71
N LEU A 216 26.04 19.19 10.82
CA LEU A 216 26.25 18.33 9.66
C LEU A 216 24.96 18.24 8.87
N VAL A 217 25.04 18.44 7.55
CA VAL A 217 23.94 18.11 6.63
C VAL A 217 24.08 16.63 6.30
N VAL A 218 23.08 15.83 6.69
CA VAL A 218 23.07 14.38 6.45
C VAL A 218 21.79 13.98 5.72
N ASP A 219 21.87 12.90 4.95
CA ASP A 219 20.69 12.32 4.30
C ASP A 219 19.75 11.74 5.36
N LEU A 220 18.47 12.09 5.26
CA LEU A 220 17.42 11.55 6.09
C LEU A 220 17.05 10.17 5.56
N GLU A 221 17.16 9.17 6.43
CA GLU A 221 16.66 7.84 6.16
C GLU A 221 15.14 7.88 5.96
N ARG A 222 14.69 7.46 4.78
CA ARG A 222 13.27 7.46 4.40
C ARG A 222 12.59 6.22 4.99
N LYS A 223 11.35 6.37 5.46
CA LYS A 223 10.50 5.26 5.97
C LYS A 223 9.71 4.54 4.87
N VAL A 224 10.00 4.86 3.61
CA VAL A 224 9.43 4.25 2.40
C VAL A 224 10.59 3.91 1.48
N SER A 225 10.48 2.79 0.78
CA SER A 225 11.48 2.31 -0.17
C SER A 225 10.92 2.33 -1.60
N VAL A 226 11.80 2.17 -2.59
CA VAL A 226 11.37 1.88 -3.97
C VAL A 226 10.71 0.48 -3.97
N GLY A 227 9.55 0.36 -4.61
CA GLY A 227 8.78 -0.88 -4.60
C GLY A 227 7.32 -0.68 -4.94
N VAL A 228 6.58 -1.78 -5.04
CA VAL A 228 5.13 -1.78 -5.26
C VAL A 228 4.42 -2.10 -3.96
N TYR A 229 3.43 -1.28 -3.64
CA TYR A 229 2.61 -1.38 -2.45
C TYR A 229 1.14 -1.54 -2.84
N GLU A 230 0.40 -2.31 -2.05
CA GLU A 230 -1.03 -2.54 -2.25
C GLU A 230 -1.81 -2.35 -0.97
N VAL A 231 -3.13 -2.14 -1.10
CA VAL A 231 -4.04 -2.08 0.04
C VAL A 231 -4.15 -3.43 0.73
N CYS A 232 -4.53 -3.41 2.02
CA CYS A 232 -4.85 -4.63 2.77
C CYS A 232 -5.99 -5.43 2.10
N VAL A 233 -6.09 -6.72 2.44
CA VAL A 233 -7.00 -7.67 1.77
C VAL A 233 -8.46 -7.20 1.86
N SER A 234 -8.88 -6.71 3.03
CA SER A 234 -10.24 -6.21 3.27
C SER A 234 -10.60 -4.98 2.42
N ALA A 235 -9.62 -4.18 2.01
CA ALA A 235 -9.81 -3.01 1.15
C ALA A 235 -9.62 -3.30 -0.34
N ARG A 236 -9.18 -4.51 -0.70
CA ARG A 236 -8.92 -4.88 -2.08
C ARG A 236 -10.22 -4.95 -2.87
N ARG A 237 -10.25 -4.24 -4.00
CA ARG A 237 -11.37 -4.28 -4.95
C ARG A 237 -11.26 -5.53 -5.82
N HIS A 238 -12.40 -6.05 -6.26
CA HIS A 238 -12.49 -7.34 -6.97
C HIS A 238 -11.52 -7.50 -8.15
N LEU A 239 -11.30 -6.45 -8.94
CA LEU A 239 -10.46 -6.52 -10.14
C LEU A 239 -8.97 -6.31 -9.87
N ALA A 240 -8.60 -5.75 -8.71
CA ALA A 240 -7.21 -5.45 -8.39
C ALA A 240 -6.44 -6.74 -8.08
N MET A 241 -5.45 -7.04 -8.91
CA MET A 241 -4.56 -8.19 -8.74
C MET A 241 -3.67 -8.02 -7.50
N PRO A 242 -3.69 -8.98 -6.55
CA PRO A 242 -2.76 -9.05 -5.44
C PRO A 242 -1.31 -9.16 -5.90
N LEU A 243 -0.38 -8.48 -5.19
CA LEU A 243 1.05 -8.56 -5.49
C LEU A 243 1.60 -9.99 -5.41
N LYS A 244 1.07 -10.81 -4.48
CA LYS A 244 1.47 -12.22 -4.33
C LYS A 244 1.20 -13.07 -5.57
N LEU A 245 0.25 -12.67 -6.44
CA LEU A 245 -0.01 -13.38 -7.70
C LEU A 245 0.96 -12.96 -8.81
N LYS A 246 1.47 -11.72 -8.80
CA LYS A 246 2.40 -11.24 -9.84
C LYS A 246 3.75 -11.97 -9.82
N SER A 247 4.23 -12.37 -8.65
CA SER A 247 5.44 -13.21 -8.51
C SER A 247 5.20 -14.65 -8.94
N SER A 248 4.01 -15.18 -8.62
CA SER A 248 3.60 -16.57 -8.88
C SER A 248 3.29 -16.82 -10.36
N LEU A 249 2.70 -15.85 -11.07
CA LEU A 249 2.42 -15.95 -12.51
C LEU A 249 3.69 -15.91 -13.38
N ARG A 250 4.79 -15.30 -12.91
CA ARG A 250 6.10 -15.41 -13.60
C ARG A 250 6.65 -16.84 -13.55
N HIS A 251 6.39 -17.59 -12.47
CA HIS A 251 6.79 -18.99 -12.37
C HIS A 251 5.97 -19.89 -13.31
N TYR A 252 4.69 -19.57 -13.53
CA TYR A 252 3.84 -20.30 -14.47
C TYR A 252 4.18 -20.02 -15.94
N GLN A 253 4.58 -18.79 -16.29
CA GLN A 253 4.98 -18.43 -17.65
C GLN A 253 6.32 -19.03 -18.09
N HIS A 254 7.18 -19.45 -17.15
CA HIS A 254 8.44 -20.15 -17.45
C HIS A 254 8.35 -21.67 -17.38
N GLY A 255 7.19 -22.24 -16.97
CA GLY A 255 6.94 -23.68 -16.92
C GLY A 255 6.14 -24.24 -18.10
N GLN A 256 5.84 -23.41 -19.10
CA GLN A 256 5.27 -23.82 -20.39
C GLN A 256 6.04 -23.12 -21.52
N CYS A 257 7.24 -23.63 -21.81
CA CYS A 257 7.95 -23.54 -23.08
C CYS A 257 8.61 -24.89 -23.32
#